data_AF-A0A3P6SEY6-F1
#
_entry.id   AF-A0A3P6SEY6-F1
#
_cell.length_a   1.000
_cell.length_b   1.000
_cell.length_c   1.000
_cell.angle_alpha   90.00
_cell.angle_beta   90.00
_cell.angle_gamma   90.00
#
_symmetry.space_group_name_H-M   'P 1'
#
loop_
_entity.id
_entity.type
_entity.pdbx_description
1 polymer ?
#
loop_
_entity_poly.entity_id
_entity_poly.type
_entity_poly.pdbx_seq_one_letter_code
_entity_poly.pdbx_strand_id
1 'polypeptide(L)'
;MSLKTLHALASQSDILPDEFARRICDKFLEVAETTLSWNFASKIFRRVFSLCQVHAKIRTDENLSLRSLSCLVQLAGLSGEVMASNEFTEHYVKLYIGSLMELFAEGPLPHEINHFCTIINRLFQYRPIQTIMRIGPDLRRQFLLYLSQYIQHLSKQAMHKAIGAGEHDDHHSLALLYDSWTLLLRGRWRLELSPEEETMIDTELINGPNLQIIKCFVECVQAPPLGCRAPVIAENDDEDDDDRVLFNDLLTPLGTMACYSVRDYMDMMIHLLRERIAEFQRMASGSADVARLPLWQEDMHWLLLLI
;
A
#
# COMPACT_ATOMS: atom_id res chain seq x y z
N MET A 1 -8.92 -30.76 -10.09
CA MET A 1 -10.30 -30.34 -9.72
C MET A 1 -10.80 -29.27 -10.68
N SER A 2 -12.11 -29.19 -10.93
CA SER A 2 -12.67 -28.38 -12.03
C SER A 2 -13.15 -26.99 -11.57
N LEU A 3 -13.28 -26.03 -12.49
CA LEU A 3 -13.95 -24.73 -12.24
C LEU A 3 -15.35 -24.85 -11.65
N LYS A 4 -16.03 -25.99 -11.85
CA LYS A 4 -17.33 -26.27 -11.24
C LYS A 4 -17.22 -26.42 -9.72
N THR A 5 -16.11 -26.95 -9.21
CA THR A 5 -15.85 -27.08 -7.78
C THR A 5 -15.66 -25.70 -7.14
N LEU A 6 -14.88 -24.82 -7.78
CA LEU A 6 -14.70 -23.44 -7.32
C LEU A 6 -16.02 -22.68 -7.31
N HIS A 7 -16.82 -22.79 -8.37
CA HIS A 7 -18.15 -22.17 -8.43
C HIS A 7 -19.09 -22.75 -7.36
N ALA A 8 -19.04 -24.05 -7.09
CA ALA A 8 -19.84 -24.68 -6.04
C ALA A 8 -19.48 -24.11 -4.65
N LEU A 9 -18.18 -24.02 -4.32
CA LEU A 9 -17.70 -23.38 -3.09
C LEU A 9 -18.11 -21.89 -3.03
N ALA A 10 -17.95 -21.16 -4.13
CA ALA A 10 -18.38 -19.77 -4.25
C ALA A 10 -19.90 -19.59 -4.13
N SER A 11 -20.70 -20.64 -4.36
CA SER A 11 -22.17 -20.60 -4.23
C SER A 11 -22.69 -21.03 -2.86
N GLN A 12 -21.86 -21.67 -2.01
CA GLN A 12 -22.25 -22.07 -0.66
C GLN A 12 -22.44 -20.86 0.26
N SER A 13 -23.37 -20.89 1.22
CA SER A 13 -23.56 -19.76 2.14
C SER A 13 -22.39 -19.57 3.10
N ASP A 14 -21.80 -20.66 3.58
CA ASP A 14 -20.64 -20.67 4.49
C ASP A 14 -19.79 -21.93 4.21
N ILE A 15 -18.47 -21.81 4.34
CA ILE A 15 -17.49 -22.86 4.07
C ILE A 15 -16.86 -23.37 5.37
N LEU A 16 -16.71 -22.50 6.36
CA LEU A 16 -15.95 -22.79 7.58
C LEU A 16 -16.56 -23.85 8.49
N PRO A 17 -17.89 -23.88 8.74
CA PRO A 17 -18.49 -24.87 9.64
C PRO A 17 -18.59 -26.28 9.03
N ASP A 18 -18.41 -26.43 7.71
CA ASP A 18 -18.46 -27.72 7.01
C ASP A 18 -17.02 -28.24 6.79
N GLU A 19 -16.60 -29.23 7.59
CA GLU A 19 -15.26 -29.83 7.52
C GLU A 19 -14.94 -30.40 6.13
N PHE A 20 -15.95 -30.95 5.45
CA PHE A 20 -15.78 -31.50 4.10
C PHE A 20 -15.57 -30.38 3.09
N ALA A 21 -16.38 -29.33 3.13
CA ALA A 21 -16.21 -28.14 2.28
C ALA A 21 -14.86 -27.47 2.54
N ARG A 22 -14.45 -27.34 3.80
CA ARG A 22 -13.16 -26.79 4.22
C ARG A 22 -11.98 -27.59 3.64
N ARG A 23 -12.02 -28.92 3.74
CA ARG A 23 -10.97 -29.80 3.22
C ARG A 23 -10.89 -29.81 1.70
N ILE A 24 -12.04 -29.73 1.00
CA ILE A 24 -12.07 -29.57 -0.45
C ILE A 24 -11.49 -28.22 -0.85
N CYS A 25 -11.83 -27.14 -0.13
CA CYS A 25 -11.30 -25.81 -0.37
C CYS A 25 -9.77 -25.79 -0.23
N ASP A 26 -9.24 -26.34 0.87
CA ASP A 26 -7.79 -26.46 1.09
C ASP A 26 -7.08 -27.16 -0.07
N LYS A 27 -7.55 -28.36 -0.45
CA LYS A 27 -6.99 -29.14 -1.57
C LYS A 27 -7.15 -28.44 -2.91
N PHE A 28 -8.20 -27.63 -3.08
CA PHE A 28 -8.35 -26.83 -4.28
C PHE A 28 -7.31 -25.70 -4.33
N LEU A 29 -7.14 -24.96 -3.23
CA LEU A 29 -6.20 -23.85 -3.15
C LEU A 29 -4.75 -24.31 -3.32
N GLU A 30 -4.37 -25.45 -2.72
CA GLU A 30 -3.05 -26.08 -2.90
C GLU A 30 -2.73 -26.32 -4.39
N VAL A 31 -3.69 -26.88 -5.12
CA VAL A 31 -3.54 -27.14 -6.56
C VAL A 31 -3.59 -25.84 -7.36
N ALA A 32 -4.47 -24.90 -7.00
CA ALA A 32 -4.63 -23.63 -7.68
C ALA A 32 -3.37 -22.78 -7.58
N GLU A 33 -2.76 -22.69 -6.40
CA GLU A 33 -1.50 -21.99 -6.15
C GLU A 33 -0.37 -22.55 -7.04
N THR A 34 -0.30 -23.88 -7.17
CA THR A 34 0.70 -24.51 -8.03
C THR A 34 0.38 -24.30 -9.52
N THR A 35 -0.90 -24.31 -9.91
CA THR A 35 -1.31 -24.27 -11.32
C THR A 35 -1.37 -22.86 -11.89
N LEU A 36 -1.75 -21.86 -11.10
CA LEU A 36 -1.84 -20.47 -11.52
C LEU A 36 -0.46 -19.86 -11.81
N SER A 37 0.61 -20.45 -11.27
CA SER A 37 1.98 -20.12 -11.66
C SER A 37 2.27 -20.45 -13.14
N TRP A 38 1.49 -21.36 -13.74
CA TRP A 38 1.53 -21.68 -15.16
C TRP A 38 0.43 -20.89 -15.88
N ASN A 39 0.78 -19.75 -16.47
CA ASN A 39 -0.11 -18.74 -17.09
C ASN A 39 -1.07 -19.31 -18.18
N PHE A 40 -2.17 -19.97 -17.79
CA PHE A 40 -3.17 -20.50 -18.74
C PHE A 40 -4.39 -19.58 -18.91
N ALA A 41 -4.62 -19.14 -20.15
CA ALA A 41 -5.47 -18.01 -20.52
C ALA A 41 -6.99 -18.21 -20.48
N SER A 42 -7.52 -19.39 -20.76
CA SER A 42 -8.88 -19.47 -21.33
C SER A 42 -10.06 -19.25 -20.37
N LYS A 43 -9.86 -19.15 -19.04
CA LYS A 43 -10.95 -19.01 -18.06
C LYS A 43 -10.65 -18.10 -16.86
N ILE A 44 -9.75 -17.14 -17.03
CA ILE A 44 -9.20 -16.32 -15.94
C ILE A 44 -10.26 -15.42 -15.27
N PHE A 45 -11.16 -14.77 -16.03
CA PHE A 45 -12.18 -13.88 -15.44
C PHE A 45 -13.07 -14.57 -14.40
N ARG A 46 -13.62 -15.76 -14.73
CA ARG A 46 -14.44 -16.52 -13.79
C ARG A 46 -13.65 -16.97 -12.57
N ARG A 47 -12.34 -17.19 -12.72
CA ARG A 47 -11.46 -17.57 -11.60
C ARG A 47 -11.25 -16.41 -10.65
N VAL A 48 -10.95 -15.20 -11.13
CA VAL A 48 -10.79 -14.01 -10.27
C VAL A 48 -12.03 -13.78 -9.42
N PHE A 49 -13.18 -13.64 -10.06
CA PHE A 49 -14.43 -13.35 -9.35
C PHE A 49 -14.77 -14.44 -8.33
N SER A 50 -14.67 -15.72 -8.71
CA SER A 50 -14.96 -16.82 -7.79
C SER A 50 -13.92 -16.95 -6.66
N LEU A 51 -12.66 -16.59 -6.90
CA LEU A 51 -11.61 -16.62 -5.87
C LEU A 51 -11.79 -15.50 -4.85
N CYS A 52 -12.15 -14.28 -5.27
CA CYS A 52 -12.49 -13.21 -4.32
C CYS A 52 -13.69 -13.59 -3.45
N GLN A 53 -14.73 -14.22 -4.04
CA GLN A 53 -15.90 -14.72 -3.30
C GLN A 53 -15.56 -15.84 -2.32
N VAL A 54 -14.68 -16.78 -2.71
CA VAL A 54 -14.23 -17.84 -1.81
C VAL A 54 -13.40 -17.25 -0.69
N HIS A 55 -12.44 -16.38 -1.01
CA HIS A 55 -11.58 -15.72 -0.02
C HIS A 55 -12.41 -14.95 1.03
N ALA A 56 -13.44 -14.20 0.60
CA ALA A 56 -14.34 -13.50 1.52
C ALA A 56 -14.98 -14.41 2.59
N LYS A 57 -15.23 -15.70 2.26
CA LYS A 57 -15.85 -16.67 3.18
C LYS A 57 -14.87 -17.40 4.09
N ILE A 58 -13.61 -17.50 3.67
CA ILE A 58 -12.55 -18.20 4.43
C ILE A 58 -11.60 -17.21 5.11
N ARG A 59 -11.90 -15.91 5.02
CA ARG A 59 -11.04 -14.79 5.44
C ARG A 59 -10.54 -14.90 6.88
N THR A 60 -11.38 -15.44 7.76
CA THR A 60 -11.11 -15.62 9.20
C THR A 60 -10.33 -16.89 9.53
N ASP A 61 -10.19 -17.84 8.60
CA ASP A 61 -9.29 -18.99 8.74
C ASP A 61 -7.94 -18.61 8.13
N GLU A 62 -6.97 -18.25 8.98
CA GLU A 62 -5.66 -17.73 8.56
C GLU A 62 -4.97 -18.64 7.53
N ASN A 63 -4.99 -19.96 7.74
CA ASN A 63 -4.32 -20.90 6.82
C ASN A 63 -4.94 -20.91 5.43
N LEU A 64 -6.27 -20.93 5.36
CA LEU A 64 -6.99 -20.91 4.07
C LEU A 64 -6.92 -19.52 3.43
N SER A 65 -7.00 -18.46 4.24
CA SER A 65 -6.87 -17.08 3.80
C SER A 65 -5.53 -16.87 3.11
N LEU A 66 -4.41 -17.24 3.74
CA LEU A 66 -3.07 -17.11 3.17
C LEU A 66 -2.94 -17.83 1.82
N ARG A 67 -3.41 -19.08 1.70
CA ARG A 67 -3.38 -19.82 0.42
C ARG A 67 -4.22 -19.17 -0.67
N SER A 68 -5.40 -18.67 -0.33
CA SER A 68 -6.26 -17.97 -1.28
C SER A 68 -5.68 -16.63 -1.71
N LEU A 69 -5.00 -15.91 -0.81
CA LEU A 69 -4.29 -14.68 -1.10
C LEU A 69 -3.08 -14.91 -2.00
N SER A 70 -2.32 -15.99 -1.81
CA SER A 70 -1.26 -16.40 -2.75
C SER A 70 -1.80 -16.54 -4.18
N CYS A 71 -2.99 -17.15 -4.34
CA CYS A 71 -3.63 -17.25 -5.64
C CYS A 71 -4.00 -15.86 -6.21
N LEU A 72 -4.53 -14.95 -5.39
CA LEU A 72 -4.86 -13.59 -5.81
C LEU A 72 -3.61 -12.79 -6.20
N VAL A 73 -2.52 -12.91 -5.45
CA VAL A 73 -1.20 -12.32 -5.74
C VAL A 73 -0.66 -12.79 -7.10
N GLN A 74 -0.80 -14.08 -7.42
CA GLN A 74 -0.41 -14.60 -8.75
C GLN A 74 -1.27 -14.00 -9.86
N LEU A 75 -2.59 -13.89 -9.63
CA LEU A 75 -3.51 -13.29 -10.60
C LEU A 75 -3.22 -11.80 -10.83
N ALA A 76 -2.83 -11.04 -9.81
CA ALA A 76 -2.41 -9.65 -9.96
C ALA A 76 -1.22 -9.52 -10.92
N GLY A 77 -0.26 -10.45 -10.85
CA GLY A 77 0.96 -10.46 -11.65
C GLY A 77 0.87 -11.14 -13.03
N LEU A 78 -0.31 -11.62 -13.46
CA LEU A 78 -0.46 -12.31 -14.75
C LEU A 78 0.09 -11.48 -15.91
N SER A 79 0.96 -12.02 -16.75
CA SER A 79 1.57 -11.28 -17.87
C SER A 79 1.86 -12.21 -19.06
N GLY A 80 2.28 -11.64 -20.19
CA GLY A 80 2.61 -12.38 -21.42
C GLY A 80 1.44 -12.52 -22.40
N GLU A 81 1.48 -13.55 -23.25
CA GLU A 81 0.52 -13.74 -24.35
C GLU A 81 -0.95 -13.81 -23.90
N VAL A 82 -1.19 -14.27 -22.68
CA VAL A 82 -2.53 -14.27 -22.07
C VAL A 82 -3.15 -12.88 -21.92
N MET A 83 -2.32 -11.83 -21.83
CA MET A 83 -2.73 -10.42 -21.73
C MET A 83 -2.48 -9.64 -23.04
N ALA A 84 -2.26 -10.33 -24.17
CA ALA A 84 -1.90 -9.67 -25.43
C ALA A 84 -3.00 -8.76 -26.00
N SER A 85 -4.28 -9.02 -25.68
CA SER A 85 -5.37 -8.14 -26.09
C SER A 85 -5.56 -7.00 -25.09
N ASN A 86 -5.46 -5.76 -25.58
CA ASN A 86 -5.68 -4.56 -24.75
C ASN A 86 -7.10 -4.53 -24.17
N GLU A 87 -8.11 -4.89 -24.96
CA GLU A 87 -9.52 -4.93 -24.52
C GLU A 87 -9.73 -5.97 -23.42
N PHE A 88 -9.13 -7.16 -23.57
CA PHE A 88 -9.14 -8.19 -22.54
C PHE A 88 -8.47 -7.71 -21.26
N THR A 89 -7.30 -7.09 -21.38
CA THR A 89 -6.49 -6.61 -20.25
C THR A 89 -7.19 -5.48 -19.51
N GLU A 90 -7.80 -4.53 -20.21
CA GLU A 90 -8.63 -3.47 -19.61
C GLU A 90 -9.83 -4.06 -18.86
N HIS A 91 -10.56 -4.99 -19.48
CA HIS A 91 -11.67 -5.68 -18.82
C HIS A 91 -11.23 -6.46 -17.58
N TYR A 92 -10.06 -7.10 -17.66
CA TYR A 92 -9.48 -7.88 -16.56
C TYR A 92 -9.11 -7.00 -15.37
N VAL A 93 -8.37 -5.93 -15.61
CA VAL A 93 -7.96 -5.00 -14.56
C VAL A 93 -9.18 -4.36 -13.91
N LYS A 94 -10.18 -3.97 -14.70
CA LYS A 94 -11.45 -3.43 -14.18
C LYS A 94 -12.15 -4.41 -13.25
N LEU A 95 -12.33 -5.67 -13.66
CA LEU A 95 -12.97 -6.70 -12.85
C LEU A 95 -12.16 -7.03 -11.59
N TYR A 96 -10.84 -7.11 -11.72
CA TYR A 96 -9.95 -7.44 -10.61
C TYR A 96 -9.96 -6.34 -9.56
N ILE A 97 -9.79 -5.07 -9.96
CA ILE A 97 -9.83 -3.92 -9.03
C ILE A 97 -11.23 -3.77 -8.41
N GLY A 98 -12.30 -3.95 -9.19
CA GLY A 98 -13.67 -3.93 -8.66
C GLY A 98 -13.88 -4.97 -7.56
N SER A 99 -13.47 -6.22 -7.82
CA SER A 99 -13.59 -7.32 -6.84
C SER A 99 -12.70 -7.08 -5.61
N LEU A 100 -11.52 -6.48 -5.79
CA LEU A 100 -10.61 -6.14 -4.70
C LEU A 100 -11.20 -5.05 -3.81
N MET A 101 -11.83 -4.03 -4.40
CA MET A 101 -12.46 -2.93 -3.69
C MET A 101 -13.66 -3.40 -2.86
N GLU A 102 -14.45 -4.34 -3.37
CA GLU A 102 -15.53 -4.96 -2.60
C GLU A 102 -14.99 -5.80 -1.45
N LEU A 103 -13.95 -6.59 -1.71
CA LEU A 103 -13.38 -7.51 -0.72
C LEU A 103 -12.71 -6.80 0.46
N PHE A 104 -12.00 -5.71 0.19
CA PHE A 104 -11.25 -4.95 1.20
C PHE A 104 -11.91 -3.62 1.54
N ALA A 105 -13.23 -3.48 1.38
CA ALA A 105 -13.95 -2.24 1.68
C ALA A 105 -13.73 -1.75 3.13
N GLU A 106 -13.55 -2.67 4.08
CA GLU A 106 -13.27 -2.40 5.50
C GLU A 106 -11.78 -2.44 5.86
N GLY A 107 -10.89 -2.59 4.87
CA GLY A 107 -9.46 -2.80 5.07
C GLY A 107 -9.07 -4.29 5.21
N PRO A 108 -7.79 -4.64 4.95
CA PRO A 108 -7.24 -5.98 5.19
C PRO A 108 -7.17 -6.33 6.68
N LEU A 109 -7.32 -7.61 7.03
CA LEU A 109 -7.05 -8.11 8.37
C LEU A 109 -5.52 -8.17 8.61
N PRO A 110 -5.04 -8.23 9.87
CA PRO A 110 -3.61 -8.21 10.17
C PRO A 110 -2.77 -9.23 9.38
N HIS A 111 -3.25 -10.48 9.24
CA HIS A 111 -2.56 -11.53 8.48
C HIS A 111 -2.62 -11.34 6.95
N GLU A 112 -3.44 -10.41 6.45
CA GLU A 112 -3.64 -10.16 5.02
C GLU A 112 -2.86 -8.97 4.50
N ILE A 113 -2.38 -8.07 5.38
CA ILE A 113 -1.73 -6.80 5.04
C ILE A 113 -0.64 -7.01 4.00
N ASN A 114 0.28 -7.94 4.25
CA ASN A 114 1.41 -8.21 3.35
C ASN A 114 0.96 -8.66 1.95
N HIS A 115 0.00 -9.58 1.89
CA HIS A 115 -0.51 -10.08 0.60
C HIS A 115 -1.31 -9.01 -0.14
N PHE A 116 -2.11 -8.22 0.57
CA PHE A 116 -2.83 -7.09 0.00
C PHE A 116 -1.86 -6.08 -0.62
N CYS A 117 -0.81 -5.68 0.10
CA CYS A 117 0.21 -4.76 -0.42
C CYS A 117 0.95 -5.35 -1.62
N THR A 118 1.23 -6.66 -1.59
CA THR A 118 1.83 -7.39 -2.72
C THR A 118 0.91 -7.42 -3.95
N ILE A 119 -0.41 -7.61 -3.77
CA ILE A 119 -1.39 -7.53 -4.85
C ILE A 119 -1.35 -6.16 -5.52
N ILE A 120 -1.41 -5.09 -4.72
CA ILE A 120 -1.36 -3.72 -5.24
C ILE A 120 -0.06 -3.49 -6.01
N ASN A 121 1.08 -3.84 -5.42
CA ASN A 121 2.39 -3.67 -6.05
C ASN A 121 2.50 -4.42 -7.38
N ARG A 122 2.02 -5.66 -7.45
CA ARG A 122 1.99 -6.41 -8.72
C ARG A 122 1.08 -5.78 -9.77
N LEU A 123 -0.07 -5.23 -9.38
CA LEU A 123 -0.93 -4.52 -10.33
C LEU A 123 -0.18 -3.36 -10.97
N PHE A 124 0.54 -2.54 -10.19
CA PHE A 124 1.30 -1.41 -10.70
C PHE A 124 2.57 -1.81 -11.46
N GLN A 125 3.24 -2.89 -11.08
CA GLN A 125 4.45 -3.38 -11.76
C GLN A 125 4.16 -4.05 -13.11
N TYR A 126 3.10 -4.85 -13.18
CA TYR A 126 2.81 -5.70 -14.34
C TYR A 126 1.73 -5.14 -15.27
N ARG A 127 1.09 -4.02 -14.94
CA ARG A 127 0.10 -3.36 -15.81
C ARG A 127 0.63 -2.01 -16.30
N PRO A 128 0.40 -1.68 -17.58
CA PRO A 128 0.53 -0.30 -18.01
C PRO A 128 -0.37 0.60 -17.15
N ILE A 129 0.17 1.71 -16.64
CA ILE A 129 -0.59 2.67 -15.82
C ILE A 129 -1.84 3.15 -16.57
N GLN A 130 -1.77 3.27 -17.89
CA GLN A 130 -2.90 3.64 -18.73
C GLN A 130 -4.10 2.68 -18.56
N THR A 131 -3.84 1.38 -18.42
CA THR A 131 -4.89 0.38 -18.21
C THR A 131 -5.58 0.58 -16.86
N ILE A 132 -4.82 0.84 -15.80
CA ILE A 132 -5.38 1.14 -14.46
C ILE A 132 -6.20 2.42 -14.51
N MET A 133 -5.73 3.42 -15.24
CA MET A 133 -6.43 4.70 -15.39
C MET A 133 -7.67 4.61 -16.30
N ARG A 134 -7.82 3.56 -17.10
CA ARG A 134 -8.97 3.34 -18.01
C ARG A 134 -10.07 2.43 -17.45
N ILE A 135 -9.99 2.00 -16.18
CA ILE A 135 -11.01 1.13 -15.57
C ILE A 135 -12.40 1.78 -15.40
N GLY A 136 -12.52 3.07 -15.67
CA GLY A 136 -13.72 3.88 -15.54
C GLY A 136 -13.59 4.92 -14.43
N PRO A 137 -14.23 6.10 -14.57
CA PRO A 137 -13.98 7.25 -13.71
C PRO A 137 -14.33 6.97 -12.24
N ASP A 138 -15.47 6.34 -11.96
CA ASP A 138 -15.94 6.08 -10.59
C ASP A 138 -15.04 5.07 -9.87
N LEU A 139 -14.77 3.93 -10.50
CA LEU A 139 -13.92 2.89 -9.92
C LEU A 139 -12.48 3.38 -9.74
N ARG A 140 -11.95 4.15 -10.69
CA ARG A 140 -10.63 4.79 -10.58
C ARG A 140 -10.57 5.73 -9.38
N ARG A 141 -11.57 6.60 -9.22
CA ARG A 141 -11.65 7.52 -8.08
C ARG A 141 -11.69 6.77 -6.76
N GLN A 142 -12.58 5.77 -6.64
CA GLN A 142 -12.69 4.96 -5.44
C GLN A 142 -11.37 4.25 -5.12
N PHE A 143 -10.74 3.62 -6.11
CA PHE A 143 -9.50 2.86 -5.95
C PHE A 143 -8.33 3.74 -5.50
N LEU A 144 -8.10 4.88 -6.18
CA LEU A 144 -6.95 5.75 -5.87
C LEU A 144 -7.10 6.46 -4.52
N LEU A 145 -8.32 6.89 -4.17
CA LEU A 145 -8.59 7.49 -2.87
C LEU A 145 -8.45 6.46 -1.74
N TYR A 146 -9.02 5.27 -1.89
CA TYR A 146 -8.85 4.18 -0.94
C TYR A 146 -7.37 3.84 -0.75
N LEU A 147 -6.63 3.69 -1.85
CA LEU A 147 -5.21 3.35 -1.80
C LEU A 147 -4.41 4.43 -1.06
N SER A 148 -4.62 5.72 -1.36
CA SER A 148 -3.93 6.81 -0.66
C SER A 148 -4.26 6.85 0.83
N GLN A 149 -5.52 6.64 1.20
CA GLN A 149 -5.95 6.60 2.60
C GLN A 149 -5.33 5.41 3.33
N TYR A 150 -5.30 4.24 2.69
CA TYR A 150 -4.70 3.05 3.26
C TYR A 150 -3.18 3.18 3.41
N ILE A 151 -2.49 3.82 2.45
CA ILE A 151 -1.07 4.15 2.58
C ILE A 151 -0.83 5.00 3.83
N GLN A 152 -1.60 6.08 4.02
CA GLN A 152 -1.46 6.94 5.21
C GLN A 152 -1.74 6.17 6.52
N HIS A 153 -2.74 5.30 6.52
CA HIS A 153 -3.05 4.46 7.67
C HIS A 153 -1.88 3.51 8.00
N LEU A 154 -1.38 2.78 7.00
CA LEU A 154 -0.28 1.85 7.18
C LEU A 154 1.03 2.57 7.53
N SER A 155 1.28 3.77 6.99
CA SER A 155 2.41 4.62 7.40
C SER A 155 2.40 4.89 8.90
N LYS A 156 1.24 5.29 9.45
CA LYS A 156 1.11 5.54 10.90
C LYS A 156 1.37 4.28 11.72
N GLN A 157 0.80 3.14 11.31
CA GLN A 157 1.00 1.88 12.03
C GLN A 157 2.44 1.39 11.96
N ALA A 158 3.01 1.30 10.75
CA ALA A 158 4.34 0.76 10.52
C ALA A 158 5.42 1.64 11.16
N MET A 159 5.36 2.97 10.98
CA MET A 159 6.36 3.87 11.56
C MET A 159 6.26 3.95 13.08
N HIS A 160 5.05 3.84 13.65
CA HIS A 160 4.89 3.82 15.10
C HIS A 160 5.53 2.56 15.72
N LYS A 161 5.36 1.40 15.08
CA LYS A 161 6.01 0.15 15.51
C LYS A 161 7.52 0.15 15.29
N ALA A 162 7.97 0.56 14.11
CA ALA A 162 9.39 0.56 13.76
C ALA A 162 10.20 1.49 14.69
N ILE A 163 9.72 2.73 14.91
CA ILE A 163 10.44 3.70 15.76
C ILE A 163 10.22 3.42 17.25
N GLY A 164 9.01 2.99 17.64
CA GLY A 164 8.65 2.85 19.05
C GLY A 164 9.10 1.53 19.67
N ALA A 165 9.06 0.44 18.90
CA ALA A 165 9.25 -0.93 19.37
C ALA A 165 10.30 -1.72 18.55
N GLY A 166 10.96 -1.11 17.56
CA GLY A 166 11.91 -1.82 16.69
C GLY A 166 11.27 -2.91 15.81
N GLU A 167 9.94 -2.95 15.72
CA GLU A 167 9.21 -3.98 14.98
C GLU A 167 8.98 -3.56 13.52
N HIS A 168 9.55 -4.32 12.58
CA HIS A 168 9.51 -4.02 11.14
C HIS A 168 8.52 -4.88 10.33
N ASP A 169 7.57 -5.57 10.97
CA ASP A 169 6.61 -6.48 10.31
C ASP A 169 5.83 -5.81 9.15
N ASP A 170 5.39 -4.57 9.37
CA ASP A 170 4.61 -3.80 8.41
C ASP A 170 5.48 -2.95 7.46
N HIS A 171 6.79 -2.86 7.72
CA HIS A 171 7.73 -2.02 6.99
C HIS A 171 7.81 -2.40 5.51
N HIS A 172 8.05 -3.68 5.23
CA HIS A 172 8.11 -4.19 3.87
C HIS A 172 6.79 -3.97 3.11
N SER A 173 5.66 -4.19 3.79
CA SER A 173 4.33 -3.97 3.23
C SER A 173 4.11 -2.50 2.84
N LEU A 174 4.58 -1.57 3.68
CA LEU A 174 4.52 -0.14 3.38
C LEU A 174 5.42 0.24 2.19
N ALA A 175 6.64 -0.30 2.12
CA ALA A 175 7.57 -0.08 1.02
C ALA A 175 6.96 -0.48 -0.33
N LEU A 176 6.27 -1.64 -0.38
CA LEU A 176 5.55 -2.10 -1.57
C LEU A 176 4.50 -1.08 -2.05
N LEU A 177 3.79 -0.42 -1.12
CA LEU A 177 2.80 0.59 -1.49
C LEU A 177 3.43 1.91 -1.93
N TYR A 178 4.52 2.34 -1.29
CA TYR A 178 5.28 3.52 -1.71
C TYR A 178 5.84 3.34 -3.13
N ASP A 179 6.40 2.17 -3.43
CA ASP A 179 6.82 1.80 -4.78
C ASP A 179 5.65 1.84 -5.77
N SER A 180 4.50 1.28 -5.40
CA SER A 180 3.29 1.30 -6.23
C SER A 180 2.86 2.74 -6.57
N TRP A 181 2.87 3.61 -5.57
CA TRP A 181 2.49 5.00 -5.73
C TRP A 181 3.48 5.77 -6.59
N THR A 182 4.80 5.53 -6.43
CA THR A 182 5.79 6.17 -7.31
C THR A 182 5.68 5.70 -8.77
N LEU A 183 5.33 4.43 -9.02
CA LEU A 183 5.04 3.93 -10.36
C LEU A 183 3.84 4.65 -10.99
N LEU A 184 2.79 4.90 -10.22
CA LEU A 184 1.64 5.72 -10.64
C LEU A 184 2.10 7.13 -11.04
N LEU A 185 2.87 7.82 -10.20
CA LEU A 185 3.37 9.17 -10.45
C LEU A 185 4.25 9.25 -11.70
N ARG A 186 5.09 8.24 -11.93
CA ARG A 186 5.94 8.15 -13.12
C ARG A 186 5.13 7.90 -14.40
N GLY A 187 4.09 7.09 -14.32
CA GLY A 187 3.28 6.69 -15.48
C GLY A 187 2.14 7.63 -15.85
N ARG A 188 1.73 8.55 -14.95
CA ARG A 188 0.56 9.43 -15.17
C ARG A 188 0.65 10.32 -16.42
N TRP A 189 1.87 10.72 -16.82
CA TRP A 189 2.11 11.60 -17.97
C TRP A 189 1.90 10.94 -19.34
N ARG A 190 1.53 9.66 -19.37
CA ARG A 190 1.35 8.89 -20.61
C ARG A 190 -0.12 8.63 -20.93
N LEU A 191 -1.01 9.47 -20.41
CA LEU A 191 -2.45 9.33 -20.55
C LEU A 191 -2.96 10.14 -21.76
N GLU A 192 -3.69 9.48 -22.65
CA GLU A 192 -4.44 10.12 -23.73
C GLU A 192 -5.81 10.55 -23.20
N LEU A 193 -5.84 11.59 -22.35
CA LEU A 193 -7.07 12.14 -21.78
C LEU A 193 -7.35 13.53 -22.32
N SER A 194 -8.60 13.98 -22.18
CA SER A 194 -8.91 15.39 -22.42
C SER A 194 -8.20 16.28 -21.38
N PRO A 195 -7.84 17.53 -21.72
CA PRO A 195 -7.17 18.43 -20.77
C PRO A 195 -7.96 18.67 -19.47
N GLU A 196 -9.29 18.64 -19.56
CA GLU A 196 -10.20 18.81 -18.42
C GLU A 196 -10.16 17.58 -17.49
N GLU A 197 -10.21 16.37 -18.04
CA GLU A 197 -10.10 15.13 -17.27
C GLU A 197 -8.71 14.97 -16.65
N GLU A 198 -7.66 15.33 -17.38
CA GLU A 198 -6.29 15.32 -16.89
C GLU A 198 -6.13 16.24 -15.68
N THR A 199 -6.62 17.48 -15.78
CA THR A 199 -6.56 18.46 -14.68
C THR A 199 -7.29 17.97 -13.43
N MET A 200 -8.49 17.39 -13.60
CA MET A 200 -9.28 16.84 -12.49
C MET A 200 -8.56 15.68 -11.82
N ILE A 201 -8.06 14.71 -12.60
CA ILE A 201 -7.34 13.54 -12.08
C ILE A 201 -6.08 13.98 -11.35
N ASP A 202 -5.28 14.85 -11.96
CA ASP A 202 -4.03 15.29 -11.37
C ASP A 202 -4.26 16.04 -10.07
N THR A 203 -5.27 16.91 -10.01
CA THR A 203 -5.51 17.71 -8.81
C THR A 203 -6.14 16.87 -7.69
N GLU A 204 -7.22 16.15 -7.99
CA GLU A 204 -8.04 15.48 -6.97
C GLU A 204 -7.53 14.08 -6.59
N LEU A 205 -7.00 13.33 -7.55
CA LEU A 205 -6.69 11.90 -7.37
C LEU A 205 -5.20 11.62 -7.21
N ILE A 206 -4.33 12.55 -7.59
CA ILE A 206 -2.89 12.32 -7.59
C ILE A 206 -2.15 13.34 -6.73
N ASN A 207 -2.11 14.63 -7.09
CA ASN A 207 -1.28 15.63 -6.42
C ASN A 207 -1.71 15.86 -4.97
N GLY A 208 -3.00 16.04 -4.70
CA GLY A 208 -3.53 16.16 -3.34
C GLY A 208 -3.20 14.93 -2.49
N PRO A 209 -3.63 13.72 -2.91
CA PRO A 209 -3.31 12.47 -2.23
C PRO A 209 -1.80 12.20 -2.03
N ASN A 210 -0.96 12.54 -3.01
CA ASN A 210 0.50 12.44 -2.90
C ASN A 210 1.05 13.32 -1.78
N LEU A 211 0.64 14.58 -1.74
CA LEU A 211 1.07 15.50 -0.69
C LEU A 211 0.60 15.06 0.69
N GLN A 212 -0.59 14.45 0.81
CA GLN A 212 -1.09 13.90 2.07
C GLN A 212 -0.29 12.68 2.55
N ILE A 213 0.13 11.79 1.64
CA ILE A 213 1.02 10.67 1.99
C ILE A 213 2.35 11.19 2.55
N ILE A 214 2.95 12.19 1.88
CA ILE A 214 4.22 12.79 2.33
C ILE A 214 4.04 13.45 3.69
N LYS A 215 3.01 14.28 3.86
CA LYS A 215 2.68 14.92 5.14
C LYS A 215 2.50 13.90 6.26
N CYS A 216 1.74 12.85 6.00
CA CYS A 216 1.51 11.77 6.95
C CYS A 216 2.83 11.13 7.41
N PHE A 217 3.78 10.87 6.50
CA PHE A 217 5.08 10.35 6.90
C PHE A 217 5.84 11.35 7.79
N VAL A 218 5.87 12.63 7.40
CA VAL A 218 6.51 13.68 8.21
C VAL A 218 5.90 13.76 9.61
N GLU A 219 4.57 13.68 9.73
CA GLU A 219 3.88 13.62 11.02
C GLU A 219 4.31 12.40 11.85
N CYS A 220 4.52 11.23 11.22
CA CYS A 220 4.94 10.01 11.90
C CYS A 220 6.35 10.09 12.49
N VAL A 221 7.22 10.93 11.94
CA VAL A 221 8.62 11.07 12.37
C VAL A 221 8.89 12.33 13.19
N GLN A 222 7.86 13.14 13.47
CA GLN A 222 7.95 14.32 14.33
C GLN A 222 7.31 14.05 15.69
N ALA A 223 7.95 14.49 16.77
CA ALA A 223 7.41 14.41 18.12
C ALA A 223 6.21 15.35 18.31
N PRO A 224 5.33 15.07 19.30
CA PRO A 224 4.31 16.01 19.72
C PRO A 224 4.91 17.39 20.09
N PRO A 225 4.23 18.50 19.74
CA PRO A 225 2.85 18.59 19.26
C PRO A 225 2.68 18.58 17.73
N LEU A 226 3.77 18.62 16.96
CA LEU A 226 3.71 18.77 15.50
C LEU A 226 3.49 17.44 14.76
N GLY A 227 3.76 16.32 15.41
CA GLY A 227 3.54 14.99 14.87
C GLY A 227 3.09 13.98 15.92
N CYS A 228 3.17 12.72 15.54
CA CYS A 228 2.72 11.56 16.32
C CYS A 228 3.80 10.48 16.47
N ARG A 229 5.09 10.84 16.34
CA ARG A 229 6.20 9.89 16.53
C ARG A 229 6.06 9.17 17.88
N ALA A 230 6.21 7.85 17.83
CA ALA A 230 6.18 7.02 19.03
C ALA A 230 7.29 7.43 20.00
N PRO A 231 7.07 7.36 21.32
CA PRO A 231 8.17 7.46 22.26
C PRO A 231 9.08 6.24 22.09
N VAL A 232 10.38 6.48 21.91
CA VAL A 232 11.38 5.41 21.81
C VAL A 232 11.44 4.69 23.16
N ILE A 233 11.10 3.41 23.19
CA ILE A 233 11.34 2.56 24.35
C ILE A 233 12.82 2.23 24.31
N ALA A 234 13.58 2.69 25.31
CA ALA A 234 15.01 2.44 25.38
C ALA A 234 15.27 0.94 25.58
N GLU A 235 15.44 0.20 24.49
CA GLU A 235 16.06 -1.12 24.50
C GLU A 235 17.53 -0.95 24.12
N ASN A 236 18.42 -1.41 25.02
CA ASN A 236 19.87 -1.39 24.83
C ASN A 236 20.27 -2.45 23.80
N ASP A 237 20.05 -2.20 22.51
CA ASP A 237 20.73 -2.98 21.47
C ASP A 237 21.80 -2.10 20.80
N ASP A 238 23.06 -2.44 21.05
CA ASP A 238 24.26 -1.78 20.52
C ASP A 238 24.48 -2.05 19.01
N GLU A 239 23.45 -2.51 18.29
CA GLU A 239 23.44 -2.80 16.85
C GLU A 239 22.38 -1.97 16.10
N ASP A 240 22.27 -0.68 16.41
CA ASP A 240 21.43 0.24 15.62
C ASP A 240 22.06 0.50 14.25
N ASP A 241 21.56 -0.16 13.21
CA ASP A 241 21.82 0.23 11.82
C ASP A 241 21.41 1.70 11.63
N ASP A 242 22.23 2.49 10.93
CA ASP A 242 21.92 3.90 10.59
C ASP A 242 20.52 3.98 9.97
N ASP A 243 19.64 4.82 10.52
CA ASP A 243 18.25 5.02 10.06
C ASP A 243 18.17 5.29 8.55
N ARG A 244 19.20 5.94 7.99
CA ARG A 244 19.30 6.15 6.54
C ARG A 244 19.33 4.84 5.76
N VAL A 245 19.99 3.81 6.28
CA VAL A 245 20.09 2.48 5.69
C VAL A 245 18.82 1.68 5.98
N LEU A 246 18.37 1.67 7.24
CA LEU A 246 17.22 0.91 7.70
C LEU A 246 15.91 1.33 6.98
N PHE A 247 15.71 2.63 6.79
CA PHE A 247 14.50 3.18 6.15
C PHE A 247 14.70 3.57 4.69
N ASN A 248 15.79 3.16 4.05
CA ASN A 248 16.13 3.59 2.68
C ASN A 248 15.03 3.25 1.66
N ASP A 249 14.41 2.08 1.79
CA ASP A 249 13.32 1.61 0.94
C ASP A 249 12.01 2.37 1.13
N LEU A 250 11.86 3.11 2.23
CA LEU A 250 10.77 4.08 2.42
C LEU A 250 11.19 5.50 1.98
N LEU A 251 12.40 5.93 2.36
CA LEU A 251 12.91 7.28 2.10
C LEU A 251 13.12 7.53 0.61
N THR A 252 13.64 6.57 -0.15
CA THR A 252 13.88 6.71 -1.60
C THR A 252 12.58 6.96 -2.38
N PRO A 253 11.53 6.12 -2.27
CA PRO A 253 10.27 6.40 -2.96
C PRO A 253 9.58 7.65 -2.39
N LEU A 254 9.68 7.94 -1.10
CA LEU A 254 9.16 9.18 -0.51
C LEU A 254 9.82 10.43 -1.11
N GLY A 255 11.14 10.44 -1.29
CA GLY A 255 11.85 11.51 -1.98
C GLY A 255 11.40 11.66 -3.44
N THR A 256 11.13 10.53 -4.13
CA THR A 256 10.52 10.56 -5.47
C THR A 256 9.14 11.20 -5.43
N MET A 257 8.29 10.84 -4.46
CA MET A 257 6.95 11.44 -4.26
C MET A 257 7.06 12.95 -4.01
N ALA A 258 8.02 13.37 -3.18
CA ALA A 258 8.28 14.78 -2.87
C ALA A 258 8.68 15.58 -4.11
N CYS A 259 9.50 15.02 -5.02
CA CYS A 259 9.85 15.68 -6.28
C CYS A 259 8.63 16.02 -7.15
N TYR A 260 7.55 15.23 -7.11
CA TYR A 260 6.31 15.52 -7.84
C TYR A 260 5.45 16.62 -7.19
N SER A 261 5.72 16.97 -5.93
CA SER A 261 5.05 18.03 -5.18
C SER A 261 6.07 18.99 -4.57
N VAL A 262 7.18 19.24 -5.28
CA VAL A 262 8.39 19.87 -4.71
C VAL A 262 8.13 21.25 -4.11
N ARG A 263 7.25 22.05 -4.72
CA ARG A 263 6.91 23.38 -4.20
C ARG A 263 6.28 23.28 -2.81
N ASP A 264 5.15 22.58 -2.72
CA ASP A 264 4.40 22.44 -1.47
C ASP A 264 5.20 21.67 -0.41
N TYR A 265 5.99 20.69 -0.84
CA TYR A 265 6.91 19.95 0.01
C TYR A 265 7.97 20.86 0.62
N MET A 266 8.68 21.64 -0.20
CA MET A 266 9.73 22.54 0.27
C MET A 266 9.17 23.64 1.17
N ASP A 267 8.00 24.19 0.84
CA ASP A 267 7.33 25.19 1.69
C ASP A 267 7.03 24.62 3.08
N MET A 268 6.55 23.37 3.15
CA MET A 268 6.33 22.66 4.42
C MET A 268 7.64 22.42 5.18
N MET A 269 8.68 21.90 4.52
CA MET A 269 9.97 21.60 5.17
C MET A 269 10.68 22.87 5.68
N ILE A 270 10.63 23.96 4.93
CA ILE A 270 11.17 25.26 5.35
C ILE A 270 10.43 25.78 6.59
N HIS A 271 9.10 25.65 6.62
CA HIS A 271 8.31 26.04 7.78
C HIS A 271 8.69 25.23 9.03
N LEU A 272 8.76 23.89 8.90
CA LEU A 272 9.16 23.01 10.00
C LEU A 272 10.57 23.31 10.51
N LEU A 273 11.54 23.48 9.61
CA LEU A 273 12.91 23.84 10.00
C LEU A 273 12.97 25.17 10.76
N ARG A 274 12.20 26.18 10.34
CA ARG A 274 12.15 27.47 11.05
C ARG A 274 11.59 27.32 12.45
N GLU A 275 10.51 26.55 12.61
CA GLU A 275 9.93 26.25 13.93
C GLU A 275 10.94 25.53 14.82
N ARG A 276 11.66 24.53 14.30
CA ARG A 276 12.69 23.79 15.07
C ARG A 276 13.88 24.65 15.44
N ILE A 277 14.37 25.50 14.54
CA ILE A 277 15.47 26.43 14.85
C ILE A 277 15.01 27.43 15.93
N ALA A 278 13.78 27.93 15.87
CA ALA A 278 13.24 28.84 16.88
C ALA A 278 13.03 28.15 18.25
N GLU A 279 12.61 26.88 18.26
CA GLU A 279 12.57 26.04 19.49
C GLU A 279 13.96 25.92 20.11
N PHE A 280 14.98 25.60 19.31
CA PHE A 280 16.36 25.48 19.78
C PHE A 280 16.90 26.80 20.35
N GLN A 281 16.66 27.93 19.68
CA GLN A 281 17.08 29.25 20.18
C GLN A 281 16.45 29.59 21.54
N ARG A 282 15.19 29.20 21.76
CA ARG A 282 14.52 29.37 23.06
C ARG A 282 15.14 28.48 24.14
N MET A 283 15.46 27.23 23.84
CA MET A 283 16.17 26.34 24.77
C MET A 283 17.57 26.89 25.11
N ALA A 284 18.33 27.31 24.10
CA ALA A 284 19.68 27.86 24.27
C ALA A 284 19.72 29.17 25.08
N SER A 285 18.67 29.99 24.98
CA SER A 285 18.52 31.22 25.78
C SER A 285 17.96 30.99 27.18
N GLY A 286 17.61 29.74 27.54
CA GLY A 286 16.98 29.40 28.82
C GLY A 286 15.51 29.82 28.94
N SER A 287 14.86 30.17 27.83
CA SER A 287 13.44 30.57 27.78
C SER A 287 12.47 29.42 27.49
N ALA A 288 12.99 28.19 27.30
CA ALA A 288 12.23 26.95 27.15
C ALA A 288 12.88 25.78 27.89
N ASP A 289 12.11 24.72 28.13
CA ASP A 289 12.56 23.51 28.81
C ASP A 289 13.57 22.71 27.97
N VAL A 290 14.79 22.57 28.51
CA VAL A 290 15.89 21.83 27.88
C VAL A 290 15.65 20.32 27.90
N ALA A 291 14.74 19.81 28.72
CA ALA A 291 14.38 18.38 28.72
C ALA A 291 13.79 17.91 27.38
N ARG A 292 13.34 18.83 26.51
CA ARG A 292 12.90 18.53 25.14
C ARG A 292 14.03 18.31 24.14
N LEU A 293 15.28 18.61 24.51
CA LEU A 293 16.42 18.54 23.59
C LEU A 293 16.57 17.18 22.89
N PRO A 294 16.40 16.01 23.54
CA PRO A 294 16.48 14.71 22.85
C PRO A 294 15.40 14.55 21.78
N LEU A 295 14.16 14.96 22.08
CA LEU A 295 13.06 14.92 21.09
C LEU A 295 13.34 15.83 19.90
N TRP A 296 13.89 17.01 20.17
CA TRP A 296 14.30 17.97 19.13
C TRP A 296 15.44 17.45 18.26
N GLN A 297 16.44 16.79 18.86
CA GLN A 297 17.56 16.19 18.12
C GLN A 297 17.05 15.16 17.12
N GLU A 298 16.14 14.31 17.58
CA GLU A 298 15.51 13.30 16.76
C GLU A 298 14.59 13.92 15.69
N ASP A 299 13.80 14.96 16.03
CA ASP A 299 13.01 15.71 15.06
C ASP A 299 13.87 16.30 13.94
N MET A 300 15.03 16.85 14.29
CA MET A 300 15.99 17.40 13.34
C MET A 300 16.68 16.32 12.51
N HIS A 301 17.03 15.17 13.12
CA HIS A 301 17.60 14.02 12.42
C HIS A 301 16.69 13.60 11.26
N TRP A 302 15.41 13.33 11.55
CA TRP A 302 14.44 12.94 10.53
C TRP A 302 14.20 14.02 9.47
N LEU A 303 14.12 15.30 9.85
CA LEU A 303 13.99 16.39 8.88
C LEU A 303 15.19 16.46 7.92
N LEU A 304 16.40 16.22 8.42
CA LEU A 304 17.61 16.23 7.59
C LEU A 304 17.73 15.01 6.67
N LEU A 305 17.21 13.84 7.08
CA LEU A 305 17.11 12.68 6.20
C LEU A 305 16.12 12.90 5.04
N LEU A 306 15.10 13.71 5.27
CA LEU A 306 14.03 13.99 4.30
C LEU A 306 14.40 15.08 3.27
N ILE A 307 15.29 16.01 3.62
CA ILE A 307 15.69 17.15 2.76
C ILE A 307 16.83 16.77 1.83
#